data_AF-A0A915M3X0-F1
#
_entry.id   AF-A0A915M3X0-F1
#
_cell.length_a   1.000
_cell.length_b   1.000
_cell.length_c   1.000
_cell.angle_alpha   90.00
_cell.angle_beta   90.00
_cell.angle_gamma   90.00
#
_symmetry.space_group_name_H-M   'P 1'
#
loop_
_entity.id
_entity.type
_entity.pdbx_description
1 polymer ?
#
loop_
_entity_poly.entity_id
_entity_poly.type
_entity_poly.pdbx_seq_one_letter_code
_entity_poly.pdbx_strand_id
1 'polypeptide(L)'
;AQFLDYYVPADGSTYSSYGIPYKCDSIMHYSYKIGARDYGLHTMTCKVDPDINDPLMGQRKGLTQADVDAINKLYCYPEECTDNSNFCGAWATQGLCYCLTNGKPNCYMVQNCPNSCNFCNCTQYED
;
A
#
# COMPACT_ATOMS: atom_id res chain seq x y z
N ALA A 1 3.92 23.18 19.68
CA ALA A 1 4.88 22.55 18.77
C ALA A 1 4.31 21.21 18.31
N GLN A 2 3.84 21.11 17.06
CA GLN A 2 3.14 19.94 16.48
C GLN A 2 4.12 18.95 15.81
N PHE A 3 5.29 18.71 16.41
CA PHE A 3 6.36 17.92 15.76
C PHE A 3 6.35 16.42 16.12
N LEU A 4 5.50 15.97 17.04
CA LEU A 4 5.60 14.60 17.57
C LEU A 4 5.03 13.51 16.65
N ASP A 5 4.14 13.84 15.72
CA ASP A 5 3.33 12.82 15.03
C ASP A 5 3.73 12.55 13.57
N TYR A 6 4.83 13.13 13.08
CA TYR A 6 5.26 12.95 11.67
C TYR A 6 5.62 11.51 11.31
N TYR A 7 6.13 10.74 12.27
CA TYR A 7 6.69 9.41 12.05
C TYR A 7 5.93 8.29 12.75
N VAL A 8 4.88 8.63 13.50
CA VAL A 8 4.09 7.63 14.22
C VAL A 8 3.38 6.76 13.19
N PRO A 9 3.64 5.44 13.15
CA PRO A 9 2.95 4.56 12.22
C PRO A 9 1.46 4.55 12.51
N ALA A 10 0.64 4.49 11.46
CA ALA A 10 -0.79 4.26 11.62
C ALA A 10 -1.05 2.86 12.24
N ASP A 11 -2.21 2.71 12.89
CA ASP A 11 -2.65 1.41 13.42
C ASP A 11 -3.09 0.48 12.28
N GLY A 12 -2.34 -0.61 12.08
CA GLY A 12 -2.58 -1.60 11.01
C GLY A 12 -3.94 -2.30 11.07
N SER A 13 -4.69 -2.15 12.16
CA SER A 13 -6.07 -2.64 12.25
C SER A 13 -7.11 -1.70 11.64
N THR A 14 -6.73 -0.47 11.30
CA THR A 14 -7.66 0.60 10.85
C THR A 14 -7.53 0.96 9.37
N TYR A 15 -6.51 0.44 8.68
CA TYR A 15 -6.27 0.69 7.26
C TYR A 15 -5.88 -0.60 6.54
N SER A 16 -5.96 -0.59 5.20
CA SER A 16 -5.48 -1.66 4.34
C SER A 16 -4.54 -1.09 3.27
N SER A 17 -3.50 -1.84 2.90
CA SER A 17 -2.65 -1.52 1.75
C SER A 17 -3.25 -1.99 0.42
N TYR A 18 -4.37 -2.72 0.45
CA TYR A 18 -4.97 -3.37 -0.72
C TYR A 18 -4.02 -4.27 -1.51
N GLY A 19 -3.03 -4.84 -0.83
CA GLY A 19 -2.01 -5.71 -1.45
C GLY A 19 -0.91 -4.97 -2.19
N ILE A 20 -0.91 -3.64 -2.16
CA ILE A 20 0.08 -2.81 -2.85
C ILE A 20 1.34 -2.70 -1.98
N PRO A 21 2.52 -3.09 -2.48
CA PRO A 21 3.77 -2.95 -1.74
C PRO A 21 4.12 -1.49 -1.48
N TYR A 22 4.83 -1.24 -0.39
CA TYR A 22 5.33 0.09 -0.04
C TYR A 22 6.18 0.70 -1.17
N LYS A 23 5.93 1.96 -1.50
CA LYS A 23 6.64 2.71 -2.55
C LYS A 23 7.23 4.00 -2.01
N CYS A 24 8.54 4.11 -2.10
CA CYS A 24 9.30 5.29 -1.67
C CYS A 24 9.00 6.53 -2.53
N ASP A 25 8.62 6.31 -3.78
CA ASP A 25 8.31 7.33 -4.78
C ASP A 25 6.84 7.76 -4.78
N SER A 26 6.00 7.18 -3.91
CA SER A 26 4.59 7.60 -3.75
C SER A 26 4.48 9.11 -3.54
N ILE A 27 3.49 9.75 -4.17
CA ILE A 27 3.23 11.19 -3.98
C ILE A 27 2.92 11.53 -2.51
N MET A 28 2.37 10.56 -1.77
CA MET A 28 2.03 10.69 -0.35
C MET A 28 3.24 10.51 0.56
N HIS A 29 4.34 9.96 0.05
CA HIS A 29 5.56 9.78 0.83
C HIS A 29 6.18 11.15 1.15
N TYR A 30 6.61 11.33 2.39
CA TYR A 30 7.38 12.52 2.78
C TYR A 30 8.78 12.50 2.17
N SER A 31 9.41 13.67 2.10
CA SER A 31 10.83 13.75 1.73
C SER A 31 11.70 13.07 2.78
N TYR A 32 12.77 12.44 2.34
CA TYR A 32 13.73 11.74 3.19
C TYR A 32 14.50 12.63 4.18
N LYS A 33 14.39 13.96 4.04
CA LYS A 33 14.99 14.99 4.90
C LYS A 33 13.96 15.77 5.73
N ILE A 34 12.67 15.38 5.69
CA ILE A 34 11.61 16.12 6.37
C ILE A 34 11.88 16.19 7.87
N GLY A 35 11.72 17.35 8.51
CA GLY A 35 11.94 17.49 9.96
C GLY A 35 13.36 17.18 10.44
N ALA A 36 14.36 17.19 9.54
CA ALA A 36 15.76 17.05 9.93
C ALA A 36 16.18 18.17 10.89
N ARG A 37 16.96 17.80 11.91
CA ARG A 37 17.48 18.77 12.90
C ARG A 37 18.41 19.82 12.28
N ASP A 38 19.14 19.42 11.24
CA ASP A 38 20.10 20.23 10.50
C ASP A 38 19.91 20.02 9.00
N TYR A 39 20.25 21.03 8.21
CA TYR A 39 20.13 20.96 6.76
C TYR A 39 20.97 19.82 6.18
N GLY A 40 20.36 19.06 5.26
CA GLY A 40 21.04 17.99 4.52
C GLY A 40 21.06 16.64 5.22
N LEU A 41 20.67 16.53 6.51
CA LEU A 41 20.59 15.26 7.20
C LEU A 41 19.34 14.46 6.77
N HIS A 42 19.50 13.14 6.66
CA HIS A 42 18.40 12.23 6.41
C HIS A 42 17.66 11.95 7.72
N THR A 43 16.34 11.85 7.65
CA THR A 43 15.48 11.43 8.77
C THR A 43 14.81 10.09 8.52
N MET A 44 14.80 9.63 7.26
CA MET A 44 14.34 8.31 6.85
C MET A 44 15.17 7.83 5.66
N THR A 45 15.26 6.52 5.49
CA THR A 45 15.97 5.87 4.39
C THR A 45 15.15 4.66 3.93
N CYS A 46 15.05 4.48 2.62
CA CYS A 46 14.38 3.35 2.02
C CYS A 46 15.20 2.07 2.24
N LYS A 47 14.52 1.00 2.65
CA LYS A 47 15.19 -0.27 2.98
C LYS A 47 15.76 -0.98 1.76
N VAL A 48 15.17 -0.76 0.59
CA VAL A 48 15.60 -1.34 -0.69
C VAL A 48 16.28 -0.23 -1.48
N ASP A 49 17.49 -0.48 -1.98
CA ASP A 49 18.29 0.41 -2.83
C ASP A 49 18.20 1.90 -2.46
N PRO A 50 18.66 2.29 -1.26
CA PRO A 50 18.49 3.65 -0.73
C PRO A 50 19.11 4.74 -1.62
N ASP A 51 20.25 4.47 -2.25
CA ASP A 51 20.90 5.44 -3.16
C ASP A 51 20.02 5.81 -4.35
N ILE A 52 19.12 4.90 -4.76
CA ILE A 52 18.17 5.10 -5.86
C ILE A 52 16.85 5.66 -5.32
N ASN A 53 16.37 5.11 -4.20
CA ASN A 53 15.01 5.35 -3.72
C ASN A 53 14.88 6.55 -2.77
N ASP A 54 15.92 6.90 -2.00
CA ASP A 54 15.89 8.07 -1.12
C ASP A 54 15.64 9.37 -1.90
N PRO A 55 16.31 9.63 -3.05
CA PRO A 55 16.04 10.82 -3.85
C PRO A 55 14.63 10.89 -4.46
N LEU A 56 13.89 9.79 -4.52
CA LEU A 56 12.52 9.74 -5.04
C LEU A 56 11.49 10.11 -3.96
N MET A 57 11.84 9.95 -2.68
CA MET A 57 10.98 10.31 -1.56
C MET A 57 10.63 11.79 -1.55
N GLY A 58 9.35 12.12 -1.39
CA GLY A 58 8.88 13.50 -1.37
C GLY A 58 8.65 14.11 -2.75
N GLN A 59 8.69 13.31 -3.84
CA GLN A 59 8.34 13.79 -5.17
C GLN A 59 6.90 14.33 -5.20
N ARG A 60 6.66 15.39 -5.98
CA ARG A 60 5.35 16.02 -6.20
C ARG A 60 5.07 16.24 -7.70
N LYS A 61 5.65 15.40 -8.55
CA LYS A 61 5.52 15.47 -10.02
C LYS A 61 4.19 14.89 -10.50
N GLY A 62 3.65 13.93 -9.76
CA GLY A 62 2.39 13.27 -10.08
C GLY A 62 2.22 11.96 -9.31
N LEU A 63 1.07 11.31 -9.51
CA LEU A 63 0.79 9.98 -8.97
C LEU A 63 1.73 8.96 -9.60
N THR A 64 2.30 8.08 -8.79
CA THR A 64 2.95 6.86 -9.28
C THR A 64 1.89 5.85 -9.69
N GLN A 65 2.28 4.81 -10.45
CA GLN A 65 1.34 3.73 -10.78
C GLN A 65 0.76 3.07 -9.52
N ALA A 66 1.56 2.91 -8.47
CA ALA A 66 1.09 2.33 -7.20
C ALA A 66 0.07 3.24 -6.49
N ASP A 67 0.21 4.56 -6.58
CA ASP A 67 -0.79 5.49 -6.05
C ASP A 67 -2.12 5.36 -6.82
N VAL A 68 -2.06 5.27 -8.15
CA VAL A 68 -3.23 5.03 -9.01
C VAL A 68 -3.88 3.69 -8.69
N ASP A 69 -3.09 2.63 -8.55
CA ASP A 69 -3.59 1.30 -8.20
C ASP A 69 -4.30 1.33 -6.84
N ALA A 70 -3.78 2.04 -5.84
CA ALA A 70 -4.39 2.15 -4.51
C ALA A 70 -5.73 2.88 -4.56
N ILE A 71 -5.83 3.95 -5.34
CA ILE A 71 -7.08 4.68 -5.57
C ILE A 71 -8.09 3.78 -6.28
N ASN A 72 -7.66 3.05 -7.31
CA ASN A 72 -8.55 2.12 -8.03
C ASN A 72 -9.04 0.99 -7.12
N LYS A 73 -8.17 0.47 -6.25
CA LYS A 73 -8.53 -0.52 -5.23
C LYS A 73 -9.57 -0.01 -4.24
N LEU A 74 -9.52 1.28 -3.92
CA LEU A 74 -10.42 1.92 -2.99
C LEU A 74 -11.79 2.25 -3.61
N TYR A 75 -11.82 2.69 -4.87
CA TYR A 75 -13.03 3.31 -5.44
C TYR A 75 -13.62 2.63 -6.67
N CYS A 76 -12.87 1.76 -7.37
CA CYS A 76 -13.34 1.24 -8.66
C CYS A 76 -13.87 -0.19 -8.64
N TYR A 77 -13.71 -0.91 -7.52
CA TYR A 77 -14.21 -2.28 -7.40
C TYR A 77 -15.66 -2.31 -6.91
N PRO A 78 -16.46 -3.28 -7.39
CA PRO A 78 -17.85 -3.42 -6.94
C PRO A 78 -17.91 -3.78 -5.45
N GLU A 79 -19.02 -3.47 -4.78
CA GLU A 79 -19.18 -3.74 -3.33
C GLU A 79 -18.96 -5.22 -2.99
N GLU A 80 -19.36 -6.13 -3.90
CA GLU A 80 -19.14 -7.57 -3.77
C GLU A 80 -17.66 -7.97 -3.80
N CYS A 81 -16.77 -7.07 -4.24
CA CYS A 81 -15.32 -7.21 -4.12
C CYS A 81 -14.75 -6.33 -3.00
N THR A 82 -15.19 -6.59 -1.77
CA THR A 82 -14.63 -5.99 -0.56
C THR A 82 -13.87 -7.02 0.23
N ASP A 83 -12.75 -6.62 0.84
CA ASP A 83 -12.02 -7.46 1.77
C ASP A 83 -12.75 -7.55 3.11
N ASN A 84 -12.89 -8.76 3.65
CA ASN A 84 -13.52 -9.03 4.96
C ASN A 84 -12.57 -8.82 6.14
N SER A 85 -11.30 -8.48 5.88
CA SER A 85 -10.29 -8.25 6.91
C SER A 85 -9.33 -7.14 6.51
N ASN A 86 -9.02 -6.23 7.45
CA ASN A 86 -8.02 -5.18 7.25
C ASN A 86 -6.60 -5.76 7.05
N PHE A 87 -6.37 -7.01 7.44
CA PHE A 87 -5.10 -7.71 7.21
C PHE A 87 -4.94 -8.27 5.79
N CYS A 88 -5.98 -8.25 4.96
CA CYS A 88 -5.92 -8.76 3.59
C CYS A 88 -4.82 -8.10 2.77
N GLY A 89 -4.63 -6.77 2.92
CA GLY A 89 -3.56 -6.07 2.22
C GLY A 89 -2.17 -6.55 2.65
N ALA A 90 -1.96 -6.73 3.96
CA ALA A 90 -0.70 -7.24 4.49
C ALA A 90 -0.41 -8.67 3.99
N TRP A 91 -1.39 -9.57 4.06
CA TRP A 91 -1.23 -10.95 3.56
C TRP A 91 -0.99 -11.01 2.06
N ALA A 92 -1.65 -10.16 1.28
CA ALA A 92 -1.43 -10.07 -0.16
C ALA A 92 0.01 -9.63 -0.48
N THR A 93 0.56 -8.63 0.23
CA THR A 93 1.97 -8.23 0.03
C THR A 93 2.99 -9.31 0.42
N GLN A 94 2.58 -10.31 1.22
CA GLN A 94 3.40 -11.47 1.58
C GLN A 94 3.29 -12.63 0.58
N GLY A 95 2.54 -12.47 -0.52
CA GLY A 95 2.36 -13.51 -1.52
C GLY A 95 1.40 -14.62 -1.08
N LEU A 96 0.51 -14.34 -0.13
CA LEU A 96 -0.47 -15.33 0.37
C LEU A 96 -1.72 -15.46 -0.50
N CYS A 97 -1.78 -14.79 -1.66
CA CYS A 97 -2.90 -14.82 -2.59
C CYS A 97 -2.99 -16.14 -3.37
N TYR A 98 -3.27 -17.24 -2.68
CA TYR A 98 -3.45 -18.55 -3.27
C TYR A 98 -4.67 -19.26 -2.66
N CYS A 99 -5.20 -20.25 -3.39
CA CYS A 99 -6.00 -21.31 -2.79
C CYS A 99 -5.15 -22.57 -2.74
N LEU A 100 -4.84 -23.10 -1.55
CA LEU A 100 -4.08 -24.34 -1.44
C LEU A 100 -4.96 -25.53 -1.84
N THR A 101 -4.44 -26.37 -2.72
CA THR A 101 -5.04 -27.65 -3.15
C THR A 101 -4.20 -28.85 -2.71
N ASN A 102 -3.64 -28.81 -1.50
CA ASN A 102 -3.01 -29.99 -0.86
C ASN A 102 -4.05 -30.75 0.00
N GLY A 103 -5.14 -31.18 -0.64
CA GLY A 103 -6.16 -32.06 -0.04
C GLY A 103 -7.23 -31.40 0.85
N LYS A 104 -7.22 -30.08 1.02
CA LYS A 104 -8.33 -29.32 1.62
C LYS A 104 -8.57 -28.04 0.82
N PRO A 105 -9.80 -27.70 0.42
CA PRO A 105 -10.10 -26.44 -0.26
C PRO A 105 -10.06 -25.29 0.75
N ASN A 106 -8.87 -24.89 1.18
CA ASN A 106 -8.75 -23.65 1.95
C ASN A 106 -8.50 -22.49 0.98
N CYS A 107 -9.60 -22.01 0.39
CA CYS A 107 -9.63 -20.80 -0.43
C CYS A 107 -9.94 -19.56 0.42
N TYR A 108 -9.44 -19.50 1.65
CA TYR A 108 -9.71 -18.40 2.58
C TYR A 108 -9.47 -17.02 1.94
N MET A 109 -8.35 -16.86 1.24
CA MET A 109 -8.00 -15.59 0.61
C MET A 109 -8.93 -15.24 -0.55
N VAL A 110 -9.42 -16.22 -1.30
CA VAL A 110 -10.42 -16.00 -2.36
C VAL A 110 -11.74 -15.52 -1.77
N GLN A 111 -12.13 -16.06 -0.61
CA GLN A 111 -13.39 -15.74 0.05
C GLN A 111 -13.35 -14.45 0.87
N ASN A 112 -12.18 -14.08 1.42
CA ASN A 112 -12.07 -13.00 2.39
C ASN A 112 -11.22 -11.83 1.92
N CYS A 113 -10.35 -12.02 0.92
CA CYS A 113 -9.46 -10.98 0.43
C CYS A 113 -9.57 -10.78 -1.09
N PRO A 114 -10.78 -10.75 -1.68
CA PRO A 114 -10.94 -10.70 -3.13
C PRO A 114 -10.34 -9.43 -3.74
N ASN A 115 -10.36 -8.31 -3.02
CA ASN A 115 -9.84 -7.04 -3.50
C ASN A 115 -8.32 -7.01 -3.42
N SER A 116 -7.76 -7.20 -2.21
CA SER A 116 -6.30 -7.16 -2.01
C SER A 116 -5.53 -8.19 -2.86
N CYS A 117 -6.16 -9.33 -3.15
CA CYS A 117 -5.53 -10.39 -3.96
C CYS A 117 -5.85 -10.33 -5.46
N ASN A 118 -6.53 -9.28 -5.94
CA ASN A 118 -6.91 -9.15 -7.35
C ASN A 118 -7.76 -10.32 -7.88
N PHE A 119 -8.64 -10.89 -7.05
CA PHE A 119 -9.56 -11.95 -7.48
C PHE A 119 -10.83 -11.41 -8.15
N CYS A 120 -10.93 -10.10 -8.36
CA CYS A 120 -12.06 -9.44 -8.98
C CYS A 120 -11.61 -8.45 -10.08
N ASN A 121 -12.57 -8.05 -10.90
CA ASN A 121 -12.37 -7.09 -11.98
C ASN A 121 -12.87 -5.70 -11.57
N CYS A 122 -12.13 -4.67 -11.97
CA CYS A 122 -12.52 -3.27 -11.83
C CYS A 122 -13.58 -2.96 -12.90
N THR A 123 -14.77 -2.52 -12.49
CA THR A 123 -15.79 -2.02 -13.43
C THR A 123 -15.55 -0.54 -13.63
N GLN A 124 -14.86 -0.19 -14.72
CA GLN A 124 -14.75 1.20 -15.11
C GLN A 124 -16.13 1.68 -15.55
N TYR A 125 -16.66 2.73 -14.91
CA TYR A 125 -17.75 3.48 -15.50
C TYR A 125 -17.14 4.23 -16.69
N GLU A 126 -17.49 3.81 -17.90
CA GLU A 126 -17.19 4.56 -19.11
C GLU A 126 -18.06 5.82 -19.10
N ASP A 127 -17.43 6.99 -19.02
CA ASP A 127 -18.06 8.30 -19.21
C ASP A 127 -18.47 8.52 -20.68
#